data_AF-A0A958P0D9-F1
#
_entry.id   AF-A0A958P0D9-F1
#
_cell.length_a   1.000
_cell.length_b   1.000
_cell.length_c   1.000
_cell.angle_alpha   90.00
_cell.angle_beta   90.00
_cell.angle_gamma   90.00
#
_symmetry.space_group_name_H-M   'P 1'
#
loop_
_entity.id
_entity.type
_entity.pdbx_description
1 polymer ?
#
loop_
_entity_poly.entity_id
_entity_poly.type
_entity_poly.pdbx_seq_one_letter_code
_entity_poly.pdbx_strand_id
1 'polypeptide(L)'
;MEFVPLSSLKKDFYFEPEKPWPKSLPAYGWQNQLLAGFDRKEGSALILNGDLIPLFHQLYPTLSLIELSQTFAIFSKHPETRSHLQEWLEPYGLKFSQRLIQFFEKLQLVSPKILQWCNEKKLRARDLEILNAFSSLNDFNFLIEKLLPYGISKSRGVQLFEVIGELLLMNKKDEVLQIFTINSLDAIEVELKRIRFPLSSEKLTFQKKELANFSWPSHVKPQWIRKGDSTKLKLEMELSSFDDFEKKLKLLSQVNLNMQKEELWP
;
A
#
# COMPACT_ATOMS: atom_id res chain seq x y z
N MET A 1 28.42 38.57 1.48
CA MET A 1 28.10 37.14 1.49
C MET A 1 29.31 36.43 2.06
N GLU A 2 29.11 35.48 2.95
CA GLU A 2 30.20 34.66 3.50
C GLU A 2 30.06 33.23 2.97
N PHE A 3 31.20 32.61 2.67
CA PHE A 3 31.28 31.23 2.21
C PHE A 3 31.81 30.36 3.34
N VAL A 4 31.08 29.30 3.69
CA VAL A 4 31.46 28.39 4.78
C VAL A 4 31.88 27.04 4.18
N PRO A 5 33.04 26.47 4.56
CA PRO A 5 33.46 25.14 4.11
C PRO A 5 32.47 24.05 4.52
N LEU A 6 32.04 23.21 3.57
CA LEU A 6 31.09 22.12 3.83
C LEU A 6 31.57 21.12 4.91
N SER A 7 32.88 21.06 5.18
CA SER A 7 33.50 20.21 6.21
C SER A 7 33.36 20.74 7.64
N SER A 8 33.03 22.02 7.86
CA SER A 8 32.75 22.56 9.20
C SER A 8 31.28 22.51 9.60
N LEU A 9 30.41 22.08 8.68
CA LEU A 9 28.97 21.98 8.90
C LEU A 9 28.60 20.69 9.63
N LYS A 10 27.78 20.80 10.69
CA LYS A 10 27.21 19.62 11.35
C LYS A 10 26.23 18.89 10.42
N LYS A 11 26.27 17.55 10.44
CA LYS A 11 25.47 16.68 9.56
C LYS A 11 24.14 16.22 10.19
N ASP A 12 23.65 16.97 11.17
CA ASP A 12 22.58 16.55 12.09
C ASP A 12 21.21 16.33 11.40
N PHE A 13 21.03 16.88 10.20
CA PHE A 13 19.89 16.62 9.30
C PHE A 13 20.40 16.06 7.95
N TYR A 14 20.79 14.79 7.91
CA TYR A 14 21.07 14.10 6.64
C TYR A 14 19.75 13.60 6.03
N PHE A 15 19.37 14.15 4.88
CA PHE A 15 18.17 13.77 4.14
C PHE A 15 18.52 13.58 2.66
N GLU A 16 18.44 12.34 2.18
CA GLU A 16 18.71 11.97 0.79
C GLU A 16 17.38 11.58 0.11
N PRO A 17 16.76 12.48 -0.69
CA PRO A 17 15.50 12.19 -1.37
C PRO A 17 15.69 11.23 -2.54
N GLU A 18 14.77 10.26 -2.70
CA GLU A 18 14.93 9.13 -3.65
C GLU A 18 14.79 9.52 -5.14
N LYS A 19 14.40 10.75 -5.46
CA LYS A 19 14.19 11.21 -6.85
C LYS A 19 15.48 11.86 -7.39
N PRO A 20 15.81 11.71 -8.69
CA PRO A 20 16.99 12.35 -9.28
C PRO A 20 16.90 13.88 -9.15
N TRP A 21 17.76 14.44 -8.29
CA TRP A 21 17.82 15.86 -7.97
C TRP A 21 18.20 16.70 -9.20
N PRO A 22 17.70 17.95 -9.35
CA PRO A 22 18.05 18.81 -10.47
C PRO A 22 19.57 18.98 -10.63
N LYS A 23 20.03 19.13 -11.89
CA LYS A 23 21.46 19.25 -12.26
C LYS A 23 22.15 20.55 -11.80
N SER A 24 21.52 21.34 -10.95
CA SER A 24 22.06 22.50 -10.22
C SER A 24 21.37 22.57 -8.85
N LEU A 25 22.17 22.69 -7.79
CA LEU A 25 21.75 22.54 -6.38
C LEU A 25 21.42 23.90 -5.73
N PRO A 26 20.65 23.87 -4.65
CA PRO A 26 21.04 24.61 -3.43
C PRO A 26 21.10 23.70 -2.19
N ALA A 27 22.03 23.96 -1.26
CA ALA A 27 22.20 23.18 -0.01
C ALA A 27 21.49 23.80 1.23
N TYR A 28 21.20 22.98 2.26
CA TYR A 28 20.48 23.36 3.48
C TYR A 28 21.19 22.95 4.79
N GLY A 29 20.88 23.58 5.92
CA GLY A 29 21.28 23.14 7.28
C GLY A 29 21.18 24.22 8.37
N TRP A 30 21.14 23.81 9.65
CA TRP A 30 20.92 24.71 10.82
C TRP A 30 21.77 24.30 12.04
N GLN A 31 22.40 25.28 12.74
CA GLN A 31 23.39 25.15 13.84
C GLN A 31 24.78 24.52 13.50
N ASN A 32 25.70 25.12 12.74
CA ASN A 32 25.89 26.52 12.34
C ASN A 32 26.12 26.55 10.83
N GLN A 33 25.03 26.69 10.07
CA GLN A 33 24.94 26.13 8.73
C GLN A 33 24.20 27.06 7.76
N LEU A 34 23.89 26.52 6.59
CA LEU A 34 23.71 27.28 5.37
C LEU A 34 22.43 26.87 4.65
N LEU A 35 21.55 27.83 4.39
CA LEU A 35 20.13 27.58 4.19
C LEU A 35 19.62 27.70 2.73
N ALA A 36 20.44 28.02 1.72
CA ALA A 36 20.11 27.77 0.30
C ALA A 36 21.24 28.20 -0.67
N GLY A 37 22.19 27.30 -1.00
CA GLY A 37 23.11 27.57 -2.11
C GLY A 37 24.19 26.53 -2.34
N PHE A 38 24.67 26.42 -3.58
CA PHE A 38 25.82 25.59 -3.97
C PHE A 38 26.44 26.05 -5.29
N ASP A 39 27.67 26.58 -5.27
CA ASP A 39 28.40 26.88 -6.50
C ASP A 39 29.21 25.65 -6.96
N ARG A 40 28.99 25.23 -8.21
CA ARG A 40 29.67 24.09 -8.83
C ARG A 40 31.10 24.35 -9.30
N LYS A 41 31.53 25.60 -9.42
CA LYS A 41 32.90 25.98 -9.79
C LYS A 41 33.82 26.04 -8.57
N GLU A 42 33.31 26.52 -7.44
CA GLU A 42 34.11 26.72 -6.22
C GLU A 42 33.86 25.66 -5.14
N GLY A 43 32.84 24.81 -5.30
CA GLY A 43 32.48 23.78 -4.31
C GLY A 43 31.97 24.36 -3.00
N SER A 44 31.60 25.64 -3.01
CA SER A 44 31.24 26.45 -1.86
C SER A 44 29.72 26.58 -1.73
N ALA A 45 29.30 26.98 -0.54
CA ALA A 45 27.90 27.06 -0.14
C ALA A 45 27.56 28.52 0.20
N LEU A 46 26.34 28.98 -0.15
CA LEU A 46 25.90 30.38 -0.05
C LEU A 46 24.73 30.57 0.94
N ILE A 47 24.90 31.45 1.94
CA ILE A 47 23.90 31.70 3.00
C ILE A 47 22.75 32.57 2.49
N LEU A 48 21.51 32.08 2.57
CA LEU A 48 20.31 32.92 2.49
C LEU A 48 19.76 33.18 3.89
N ASN A 49 19.37 34.44 4.14
CA ASN A 49 18.66 34.86 5.33
C ASN A 49 17.15 34.71 5.09
N GLY A 50 16.43 34.04 5.99
CA GLY A 50 14.98 33.89 5.92
C GLY A 50 14.45 32.88 6.94
N ASP A 51 13.13 32.84 7.11
CA ASP A 51 12.48 31.90 8.02
C ASP A 51 12.64 30.46 7.54
N LEU A 52 12.93 29.54 8.48
CA LEU A 52 13.27 28.15 8.18
C LEU A 52 12.17 27.41 7.41
N ILE A 53 10.90 27.65 7.74
CA ILE A 53 9.79 26.88 7.18
C ILE A 53 9.51 27.27 5.71
N PRO A 54 9.30 28.55 5.35
CA PRO A 54 9.21 28.97 3.95
C PRO A 54 10.40 28.54 3.09
N LEU A 55 11.63 28.60 3.63
CA LEU A 55 12.83 28.26 2.88
C LEU A 55 13.00 26.74 2.68
N PHE A 56 12.57 25.92 3.65
CA PHE A 56 12.43 24.48 3.47
C PHE A 56 11.42 24.15 2.36
N HIS A 57 10.26 24.82 2.32
CA HIS A 57 9.25 24.61 1.28
C HIS A 57 9.74 24.99 -0.13
N GLN A 58 10.60 26.02 -0.25
CA GLN A 58 11.22 26.40 -1.52
C GLN A 58 12.19 25.33 -2.06
N LEU A 59 12.93 24.66 -1.18
CA LEU A 59 13.88 23.61 -1.57
C LEU A 59 13.23 22.23 -1.75
N TYR A 60 12.17 21.96 -0.99
CA TYR A 60 11.44 20.69 -0.98
C TYR A 60 9.94 20.88 -1.33
N PRO A 61 9.60 21.48 -2.49
CA PRO A 61 8.21 21.83 -2.85
C PRO A 61 7.33 20.59 -3.09
N THR A 62 7.92 19.41 -3.27
CA THR A 62 7.19 18.14 -3.27
C THR A 62 7.95 17.09 -2.45
N LEU A 63 7.38 16.67 -1.33
CA LEU A 63 7.83 15.50 -0.57
C LEU A 63 6.75 14.42 -0.59
N SER A 64 7.17 13.16 -0.52
CA SER A 64 6.30 12.01 -0.33
C SER A 64 5.93 11.85 1.15
N LEU A 65 4.93 11.02 1.42
CA LEU A 65 4.53 10.67 2.78
C LEU A 65 5.66 10.04 3.61
N ILE A 66 6.57 9.32 2.95
CA ILE A 66 7.72 8.67 3.58
C ILE A 66 8.79 9.71 3.90
N GLU A 67 9.15 10.52 2.89
CA GLU A 67 10.09 11.64 3.00
C GLU A 67 9.64 12.61 4.13
N LEU A 68 8.33 12.94 4.20
CA LEU A 68 7.73 13.74 5.28
C LEU A 68 7.82 13.07 6.66
N SER A 69 7.57 11.75 6.77
CA SER A 69 7.68 11.05 8.05
C SER A 69 9.11 11.04 8.60
N GLN A 70 10.10 10.91 7.72
CA GLN A 70 11.53 11.00 8.06
C GLN A 70 11.88 12.42 8.51
N THR A 71 11.50 13.45 7.75
CA THR A 71 11.73 14.85 8.14
C THR A 71 11.07 15.18 9.48
N PHE A 72 9.83 14.73 9.71
CA PHE A 72 9.12 14.89 10.97
C PHE A 72 9.89 14.28 12.16
N ALA A 73 10.47 13.09 11.97
CA ALA A 73 11.28 12.42 13.00
C ALA A 73 12.58 13.17 13.36
N ILE A 74 12.95 14.23 12.62
CA ILE A 74 14.00 15.18 13.01
C ILE A 74 13.37 16.48 13.53
N PHE A 75 12.43 17.11 12.81
CA PHE A 75 11.77 18.37 13.22
C PHE A 75 11.15 18.28 14.62
N SER A 76 10.48 17.18 14.96
CA SER A 76 9.85 16.96 16.28
C SER A 76 10.83 17.00 17.47
N LYS A 77 12.15 16.84 17.24
CA LYS A 77 13.19 16.86 18.26
C LYS A 77 13.73 18.25 18.58
N HIS A 78 13.60 19.22 17.65
CA HIS A 78 14.18 20.55 17.81
C HIS A 78 13.11 21.55 18.29
N PRO A 79 13.30 22.25 19.44
CA PRO A 79 12.29 23.17 19.97
C PRO A 79 11.87 24.26 18.98
N GLU A 80 12.83 24.76 18.19
CA GLU A 80 12.69 25.84 17.21
C GLU A 80 11.75 25.49 16.04
N THR A 81 11.63 24.21 15.68
CA THR A 81 10.73 23.76 14.60
C THR A 81 9.49 23.06 15.12
N ARG A 82 9.51 22.55 16.35
CA ARG A 82 8.38 21.87 17.00
C ARG A 82 7.14 22.76 17.15
N SER A 83 7.31 24.08 17.34
CA SER A 83 6.19 25.04 17.33
C SER A 83 5.54 25.23 15.96
N HIS A 84 6.30 25.03 14.88
CA HIS A 84 5.87 25.30 13.49
C HIS A 84 5.44 24.06 12.71
N LEU A 85 5.23 22.92 13.38
CA LEU A 85 4.89 21.64 12.72
C LEU A 85 3.60 21.69 11.89
N GLN A 86 2.60 22.50 12.26
CA GLN A 86 1.40 22.69 11.44
C GLN A 86 1.69 23.52 10.17
N GLU A 87 2.38 24.65 10.32
CA GLU A 87 2.80 25.52 9.22
C GLU A 87 3.68 24.76 8.21
N TRP A 88 4.58 23.92 8.70
CA TRP A 88 5.42 23.05 7.88
C TRP A 88 4.63 21.98 7.10
N LEU A 89 3.57 21.42 7.68
CA LEU A 89 2.76 20.36 7.06
C LEU A 89 1.69 20.87 6.09
N GLU A 90 1.27 22.13 6.21
CA GLU A 90 0.12 22.69 5.50
C GLU A 90 0.29 22.74 3.96
N PRO A 91 1.43 23.17 3.39
CA PRO A 91 1.65 23.13 1.93
C PRO A 91 1.66 21.71 1.33
N TYR A 92 1.89 20.67 2.15
CA TYR A 92 1.79 19.27 1.74
C TYR A 92 0.37 18.70 1.88
N GLY A 93 -0.62 19.52 2.27
CA GLY A 93 -2.01 19.13 2.46
C GLY A 93 -2.26 18.27 3.70
N LEU A 94 -1.36 18.33 4.70
CA LEU A 94 -1.47 17.54 5.93
C LEU A 94 -1.86 18.42 7.12
N LYS A 95 -2.78 17.93 7.94
CA LYS A 95 -3.19 18.56 9.21
C LYS A 95 -2.47 17.90 10.38
N PHE A 96 -1.75 18.69 11.16
CA PHE A 96 -1.08 18.25 12.37
C PHE A 96 -2.09 17.72 13.40
N SER A 97 -1.84 16.53 13.92
CA SER A 97 -2.74 15.83 14.84
C SER A 97 -2.00 14.67 15.52
N GLN A 98 -2.47 14.24 16.69
CA GLN A 98 -1.87 13.08 17.39
C GLN A 98 -1.90 11.81 16.53
N ARG A 99 -2.93 11.63 15.70
CA ARG A 99 -3.02 10.52 14.75
C ARG A 99 -1.94 10.56 13.66
N LEU A 100 -1.59 11.76 13.17
CA LEU A 100 -0.51 11.92 12.19
C LEU A 100 0.87 11.68 12.83
N ILE A 101 1.07 12.15 14.07
CA ILE A 101 2.29 11.87 14.86
C ILE A 101 2.47 10.34 15.00
N GLN A 102 1.47 9.65 15.53
CA GLN A 102 1.48 8.18 15.70
C GLN A 102 1.73 7.45 14.39
N PHE A 103 1.13 7.90 13.29
CA PHE A 103 1.34 7.29 11.97
C PHE A 103 2.79 7.51 11.45
N PHE A 104 3.36 8.70 11.62
CA PHE A 104 4.76 8.97 11.26
C PHE A 104 5.74 8.19 12.14
N GLU A 105 5.47 8.06 13.44
CA GLU A 105 6.21 7.18 14.36
C GLU A 105 6.15 5.71 13.91
N LYS A 106 4.96 5.22 13.49
CA LYS A 106 4.80 3.87 12.94
C LYS A 106 5.58 3.67 11.64
N LEU A 107 5.67 4.67 10.76
CA LEU A 107 6.49 4.60 9.56
C LEU A 107 8.00 4.46 9.86
N GLN A 108 8.50 4.99 10.99
CA GLN A 108 9.89 4.76 11.42
C GLN A 108 10.17 3.30 11.84
N LEU A 109 9.13 2.50 12.06
CA LEU A 109 9.21 1.07 12.41
C LEU A 109 8.98 0.15 11.21
N VAL A 110 8.78 0.69 10.00
CA VAL A 110 8.63 -0.08 8.75
C VAL A 110 10.02 -0.33 8.14
N SER A 111 10.23 -1.51 7.56
CA SER A 111 11.51 -1.85 6.90
C SER A 111 11.84 -0.87 5.74
N PRO A 112 13.10 -0.42 5.58
CA PRO A 112 13.52 0.45 4.48
C PRO A 112 13.13 -0.05 3.08
N LYS A 113 13.16 -1.37 2.83
CA LYS A 113 12.74 -1.95 1.53
C LYS A 113 11.25 -1.74 1.26
N ILE A 114 10.44 -1.82 2.31
CA ILE A 114 8.99 -1.58 2.24
C ILE A 114 8.77 -0.08 2.04
N LEU A 115 9.46 0.78 2.79
CA LEU A 115 9.38 2.25 2.63
C LEU A 115 9.74 2.72 1.21
N GLN A 116 10.81 2.18 0.61
CA GLN A 116 11.17 2.43 -0.79
C GLN A 116 10.03 2.01 -1.74
N TRP A 117 9.52 0.77 -1.60
CA TRP A 117 8.38 0.32 -2.41
C TRP A 117 7.14 1.20 -2.21
N CYS A 118 6.88 1.66 -0.98
CA CYS A 118 5.79 2.59 -0.67
C CYS A 118 5.95 3.94 -1.39
N ASN A 119 7.18 4.45 -1.51
CA ASN A 119 7.50 5.67 -2.22
C ASN A 119 7.38 5.49 -3.74
N GLU A 120 8.00 4.45 -4.31
CA GLU A 120 7.89 4.07 -5.73
C GLU A 120 6.43 3.95 -6.18
N LYS A 121 5.60 3.26 -5.39
CA LYS A 121 4.18 3.04 -5.72
C LYS A 121 3.28 4.19 -5.23
N LYS A 122 3.87 5.27 -4.70
CA LYS A 122 3.19 6.52 -4.28
C LYS A 122 1.97 6.24 -3.38
N LEU A 123 2.19 5.51 -2.29
CA LEU A 123 1.16 5.22 -1.29
C LEU A 123 0.76 6.49 -0.51
N ARG A 124 -0.51 6.55 -0.12
CA ARG A 124 -1.10 7.59 0.73
C ARG A 124 -1.32 7.03 2.13
N ALA A 125 -1.56 7.89 3.13
CA ALA A 125 -1.71 7.46 4.52
C ALA A 125 -2.83 6.42 4.73
N ARG A 126 -3.98 6.60 4.04
CA ARG A 126 -5.07 5.61 4.01
C ARG A 126 -4.63 4.25 3.43
N ASP A 127 -3.72 4.26 2.44
CA ASP A 127 -3.24 3.06 1.75
C ASP A 127 -2.26 2.25 2.65
N LEU A 128 -1.95 2.78 3.84
CA LEU A 128 -1.08 2.22 4.89
C LEU A 128 -1.76 2.25 6.28
N GLU A 129 -3.08 2.44 6.33
CA GLU A 129 -3.82 2.66 7.59
C GLU A 129 -3.72 1.48 8.57
N ILE A 130 -3.59 0.26 8.02
CA ILE A 130 -3.40 -1.00 8.74
C ILE A 130 -2.19 -1.00 9.69
N LEU A 131 -1.14 -0.20 9.42
CA LEU A 131 0.05 -0.10 10.28
C LEU A 131 -0.28 0.42 11.69
N ASN A 132 -1.35 1.20 11.85
CA ASN A 132 -1.75 1.78 13.13
C ASN A 132 -2.36 0.75 14.09
N ALA A 133 -2.83 -0.41 13.59
CA ALA A 133 -3.41 -1.46 14.41
C ALA A 133 -2.35 -2.28 15.18
N PHE A 134 -1.07 -2.15 14.83
CA PHE A 134 0.01 -2.96 15.38
C PHE A 134 0.73 -2.28 16.55
N SER A 135 0.98 -3.03 17.62
CA SER A 135 1.96 -2.64 18.65
C SER A 135 3.39 -2.71 18.09
N SER A 136 3.77 -3.84 17.49
CA SER A 136 5.05 -4.09 16.81
C SER A 136 4.84 -4.49 15.35
N LEU A 137 5.73 -4.04 14.45
CA LEU A 137 5.69 -4.34 13.02
C LEU A 137 6.65 -5.46 12.58
N ASN A 138 7.35 -6.14 13.51
CA ASN A 138 8.38 -7.13 13.15
C ASN A 138 7.88 -8.23 12.20
N ASP A 139 6.76 -8.88 12.56
CA ASP A 139 6.18 -9.96 11.76
C ASP A 139 5.53 -9.44 10.46
N PHE A 140 4.94 -8.24 10.50
CA PHE A 140 4.40 -7.58 9.32
C PHE A 140 5.51 -7.28 8.31
N ASN A 141 6.59 -6.63 8.75
CA ASN A 141 7.77 -6.33 7.93
C ASN A 141 8.35 -7.60 7.28
N PHE A 142 8.53 -8.67 8.07
CA PHE A 142 9.08 -9.94 7.58
C PHE A 142 8.22 -10.57 6.47
N LEU A 143 6.89 -10.59 6.64
CA LEU A 143 5.97 -11.19 5.67
C LEU A 143 5.82 -10.32 4.42
N ILE A 144 5.76 -8.99 4.56
CA ILE A 144 5.68 -8.07 3.42
C ILE A 144 6.98 -8.05 2.61
N GLU A 145 8.16 -8.11 3.25
CA GLU A 145 9.44 -8.20 2.52
C GLU A 145 9.51 -9.41 1.59
N LYS A 146 8.90 -10.55 1.97
CA LYS A 146 8.81 -11.74 1.12
C LYS A 146 7.92 -11.56 -0.13
N LEU A 147 7.03 -10.56 -0.15
CA LEU A 147 6.18 -10.26 -1.31
C LEU A 147 6.87 -9.35 -2.33
N LEU A 148 7.79 -8.47 -1.90
CA LEU A 148 8.42 -7.48 -2.77
C LEU A 148 9.11 -8.07 -4.02
N PRO A 149 9.81 -9.23 -3.96
CA PRO A 149 10.42 -9.85 -5.14
C PRO A 149 9.45 -10.25 -6.26
N TYR A 150 8.15 -10.42 -5.96
CA TYR A 150 7.12 -10.75 -6.96
C TYR A 150 6.67 -9.53 -7.80
N GLY A 151 7.30 -8.35 -7.64
CA GLY A 151 7.03 -7.17 -8.48
C GLY A 151 5.64 -6.57 -8.25
N ILE A 152 5.08 -6.73 -7.05
CA ILE A 152 3.68 -6.42 -6.72
C ILE A 152 3.26 -5.00 -7.13
N SER A 153 2.11 -4.89 -7.79
CA SER A 153 1.49 -3.61 -8.19
C SER A 153 0.89 -2.89 -6.98
N LYS A 154 0.62 -1.58 -7.09
CA LYS A 154 0.11 -0.77 -5.97
C LYS A 154 -1.16 -1.36 -5.34
N SER A 155 -2.21 -1.56 -6.15
CA SER A 155 -3.51 -2.04 -5.67
C SER A 155 -3.43 -3.45 -5.08
N ARG A 156 -2.62 -4.32 -5.71
CA ARG A 156 -2.38 -5.68 -5.25
C ARG A 156 -1.63 -5.71 -3.91
N GLY A 157 -0.59 -4.90 -3.78
CA GLY A 157 0.18 -4.76 -2.55
C GLY A 157 -0.63 -4.20 -1.38
N VAL A 158 -1.48 -3.18 -1.59
CA VAL A 158 -2.37 -2.67 -0.53
C VAL A 158 -3.31 -3.75 -0.01
N GLN A 159 -3.95 -4.51 -0.90
CA GLN A 159 -4.82 -5.63 -0.50
C GLN A 159 -4.06 -6.73 0.24
N LEU A 160 -2.80 -6.99 -0.13
CA LEU A 160 -1.93 -7.92 0.59
C LEU A 160 -1.53 -7.40 1.98
N PHE A 161 -1.26 -6.10 2.13
CA PHE A 161 -0.96 -5.46 3.41
C PHE A 161 -2.17 -5.52 4.35
N GLU A 162 -3.38 -5.23 3.84
CA GLU A 162 -4.65 -5.36 4.57
C GLU A 162 -4.88 -6.81 5.02
N VAL A 163 -4.81 -7.78 4.10
CA VAL A 163 -5.08 -9.21 4.38
C VAL A 163 -4.06 -9.80 5.36
N ILE A 164 -2.76 -9.56 5.17
CA ILE A 164 -1.72 -10.06 6.09
C ILE A 164 -1.82 -9.35 7.43
N GLY A 165 -2.14 -8.05 7.43
CA GLY A 165 -2.38 -7.27 8.64
C GLY A 165 -3.51 -7.86 9.49
N GLU A 166 -4.68 -8.06 8.90
CA GLU A 166 -5.81 -8.70 9.58
C GLU A 166 -5.49 -10.12 10.08
N LEU A 167 -4.80 -10.94 9.28
CA LEU A 167 -4.44 -12.29 9.68
C LEU A 167 -3.47 -12.33 10.87
N LEU A 168 -2.48 -11.42 10.92
CA LEU A 168 -1.62 -11.28 12.09
C LEU A 168 -2.40 -10.84 13.33
N LEU A 169 -3.35 -9.90 13.20
CA LEU A 169 -4.22 -9.46 14.29
C LEU A 169 -5.19 -10.56 14.77
N MET A 170 -5.55 -11.51 13.89
CA MET A 170 -6.28 -12.74 14.21
C MET A 170 -5.39 -13.85 14.80
N ASN A 171 -4.12 -13.55 15.12
CA ASN A 171 -3.09 -14.51 15.57
C ASN A 171 -2.81 -15.66 14.59
N LYS A 172 -3.05 -15.46 13.28
CA LYS A 172 -2.82 -16.45 12.19
C LYS A 172 -1.42 -16.40 11.59
N LYS A 173 -0.42 -16.12 12.44
CA LYS A 173 0.99 -15.96 12.04
C LYS A 173 1.55 -17.22 11.39
N ASP A 174 1.36 -18.37 12.02
CA ASP A 174 2.03 -19.61 11.62
C ASP A 174 1.41 -20.20 10.35
N GLU A 175 0.09 -20.10 10.18
CA GLU A 175 -0.55 -20.49 8.91
C GLU A 175 -0.16 -19.55 7.75
N VAL A 176 -0.01 -18.24 8.01
CA VAL A 176 0.51 -17.30 7.01
C VAL A 176 1.98 -17.58 6.66
N LEU A 177 2.82 -17.91 7.65
CA LEU A 177 4.23 -18.26 7.41
C LEU A 177 4.39 -19.47 6.48
N GLN A 178 3.50 -20.47 6.59
CA GLN A 178 3.51 -21.67 5.74
C GLN A 178 3.19 -21.36 4.28
N ILE A 179 2.28 -20.40 4.01
CA ILE A 179 1.92 -19.97 2.64
C ILE A 179 3.15 -19.45 1.86
N PHE A 180 4.11 -18.81 2.54
CA PHE A 180 5.33 -18.30 1.92
C PHE A 180 6.36 -19.38 1.49
N THR A 181 5.97 -20.66 1.49
CA THR A 181 6.66 -21.75 0.77
C THR A 181 6.21 -21.88 -0.69
N ILE A 182 5.11 -21.23 -1.08
CA ILE A 182 4.51 -21.32 -2.41
C ILE A 182 5.16 -20.31 -3.37
N ASN A 183 5.76 -20.79 -4.46
CA ASN A 183 6.44 -19.98 -5.47
C ASN A 183 5.49 -19.28 -6.47
N SER A 184 4.33 -18.79 -6.01
CA SER A 184 3.34 -18.09 -6.86
C SER A 184 2.49 -17.11 -6.05
N LEU A 185 2.52 -15.84 -6.45
CA LEU A 185 1.74 -14.76 -5.83
C LEU A 185 0.22 -14.99 -5.91
N ASP A 186 -0.26 -15.56 -7.02
CA ASP A 186 -1.69 -15.85 -7.20
C ASP A 186 -2.17 -16.94 -6.23
N ALA A 187 -1.35 -17.97 -6.03
CA ALA A 187 -1.64 -19.04 -5.08
C ALA A 187 -1.50 -18.56 -3.61
N ILE A 188 -0.48 -17.74 -3.31
CA ILE A 188 -0.34 -17.06 -2.01
C ILE A 188 -1.63 -16.29 -1.69
N GLU A 189 -2.16 -15.50 -2.62
CA GLU A 189 -3.40 -14.75 -2.39
C GLU A 189 -4.64 -15.62 -2.20
N VAL A 190 -4.77 -16.72 -2.93
CA VAL A 190 -5.88 -17.67 -2.76
C VAL A 190 -5.86 -18.25 -1.35
N GLU A 191 -4.69 -18.67 -0.87
CA GLU A 191 -4.54 -19.25 0.46
C GLU A 191 -4.70 -18.21 1.59
N LEU A 192 -4.17 -16.99 1.42
CA LEU A 192 -4.41 -15.90 2.38
C LEU A 192 -5.92 -15.57 2.48
N LYS A 193 -6.63 -15.53 1.34
CA LYS A 193 -8.09 -15.34 1.31
C LYS A 193 -8.84 -16.54 1.92
N ARG A 194 -8.31 -17.77 1.81
CA ARG A 194 -8.83 -18.98 2.46
C ARG A 194 -8.72 -18.93 3.98
N ILE A 195 -7.59 -18.50 4.54
CA ILE A 195 -7.44 -18.33 6.00
C ILE A 195 -8.31 -17.16 6.50
N ARG A 196 -8.40 -16.06 5.76
CA ARG A 196 -9.19 -14.87 6.16
C ARG A 196 -10.70 -15.16 6.20
N PHE A 197 -11.21 -16.00 5.30
CA PHE A 197 -12.63 -16.29 5.16
C PHE A 197 -12.95 -17.79 5.06
N PRO A 198 -12.67 -18.61 6.09
CA PRO A 198 -12.72 -20.07 5.99
C PRO A 198 -14.12 -20.58 5.58
N LEU A 199 -15.17 -20.17 6.30
CA LEU A 199 -16.56 -20.54 6.00
C LEU A 199 -17.02 -20.10 4.61
N SER A 200 -16.54 -18.95 4.11
CA SER A 200 -16.85 -18.50 2.74
C SER A 200 -16.12 -19.34 1.69
N SER A 201 -14.87 -19.72 1.96
CA SER A 201 -14.05 -20.52 1.06
C SER A 201 -14.46 -21.99 1.03
N GLU A 202 -14.89 -22.56 2.15
CA GLU A 202 -15.52 -23.88 2.23
C GLU A 202 -16.86 -23.88 1.51
N LYS A 203 -17.76 -22.93 1.79
CA LYS A 203 -19.04 -22.81 1.08
C LYS A 203 -18.84 -22.59 -0.42
N LEU A 204 -17.88 -21.77 -0.85
CA LEU A 204 -17.52 -21.61 -2.27
C LEU A 204 -16.90 -22.87 -2.88
N THR A 205 -16.15 -23.66 -2.13
CA THR A 205 -15.54 -24.90 -2.63
C THR A 205 -16.59 -26.01 -2.77
N PHE A 206 -17.50 -26.13 -1.80
CA PHE A 206 -18.70 -26.95 -1.91
C PHE A 206 -19.56 -26.50 -3.11
N GLN A 207 -19.97 -25.24 -3.15
CA GLN A 207 -20.76 -24.68 -4.25
C GLN A 207 -20.09 -24.83 -5.63
N LYS A 208 -18.75 -24.80 -5.74
CA LYS A 208 -18.02 -25.11 -6.98
C LYS A 208 -18.04 -26.59 -7.36
N LYS A 209 -17.96 -27.51 -6.38
CA LYS A 209 -18.11 -28.96 -6.64
C LYS A 209 -19.51 -29.27 -7.11
N GLU A 210 -20.52 -28.78 -6.39
CA GLU A 210 -21.94 -28.88 -6.80
C GLU A 210 -22.14 -28.31 -8.20
N LEU A 211 -21.62 -27.11 -8.49
CA LEU A 211 -21.71 -26.51 -9.82
C LEU A 211 -21.08 -27.37 -10.93
N ALA A 212 -20.03 -28.14 -10.62
CA ALA A 212 -19.39 -29.05 -11.57
C ALA A 212 -20.14 -30.38 -11.75
N ASN A 213 -21.00 -30.77 -10.81
CA ASN A 213 -21.83 -31.98 -10.90
C ASN A 213 -23.02 -31.81 -11.86
N PHE A 214 -23.48 -30.56 -12.10
CA PHE A 214 -24.58 -30.28 -13.03
C PHE A 214 -24.17 -30.48 -14.50
N SER A 215 -25.05 -31.13 -15.27
CA SER A 215 -24.92 -31.32 -16.72
C SER A 215 -25.20 -30.02 -17.50
N TRP A 216 -24.30 -29.05 -17.42
CA TRP A 216 -24.41 -27.79 -18.15
C TRP A 216 -24.34 -27.98 -19.68
N PRO A 217 -25.15 -27.25 -20.45
CA PRO A 217 -24.97 -27.16 -21.90
C PRO A 217 -23.58 -26.58 -22.23
N SER A 218 -22.89 -27.15 -23.21
CA SER A 218 -21.49 -26.83 -23.56
C SER A 218 -21.22 -25.37 -23.97
N HIS A 219 -22.25 -24.59 -24.25
CA HIS A 219 -22.18 -23.16 -24.57
C HIS A 219 -22.37 -22.24 -23.33
N VAL A 220 -22.53 -22.82 -22.14
CA VAL A 220 -22.68 -22.09 -20.87
C VAL A 220 -21.42 -22.25 -20.03
N LYS A 221 -20.86 -21.13 -19.59
CA LYS A 221 -19.77 -21.04 -18.61
C LYS A 221 -20.38 -20.59 -17.28
N PRO A 222 -20.70 -21.51 -16.36
CA PRO A 222 -21.31 -21.18 -15.07
C PRO A 222 -20.23 -20.76 -14.07
N GLN A 223 -20.49 -19.71 -13.27
CA GLN A 223 -19.55 -19.21 -12.28
C GLN A 223 -20.27 -18.62 -11.06
N TRP A 224 -19.97 -19.14 -9.87
CA TRP A 224 -20.33 -18.46 -8.62
C TRP A 224 -19.51 -17.18 -8.46
N ILE A 225 -20.20 -16.05 -8.38
CA ILE A 225 -19.63 -14.72 -8.09
C ILE A 225 -20.15 -14.20 -6.75
N ARG A 226 -19.29 -13.58 -5.95
CA ARG A 226 -19.70 -12.86 -4.72
C ARG A 226 -19.85 -11.37 -5.01
N LYS A 227 -20.96 -10.77 -4.58
CA LYS A 227 -21.22 -9.33 -4.67
C LYS A 227 -21.77 -8.84 -3.34
N GLY A 228 -20.90 -8.18 -2.55
CA GLY A 228 -21.16 -7.95 -1.12
C GLY A 228 -21.27 -9.27 -0.39
N ASP A 229 -22.30 -9.43 0.44
CA ASP A 229 -22.57 -10.67 1.16
C ASP A 229 -23.46 -11.66 0.40
N SER A 230 -23.96 -11.26 -0.77
CA SER A 230 -24.67 -12.17 -1.67
C SER A 230 -23.71 -12.98 -2.55
N THR A 231 -23.84 -14.30 -2.55
CA THR A 231 -23.31 -15.17 -3.61
C THR A 231 -24.37 -15.30 -4.69
N LYS A 232 -23.99 -15.17 -5.96
CA LYS A 232 -24.89 -15.25 -7.12
C LYS A 232 -24.28 -16.13 -8.21
N LEU A 233 -25.12 -16.89 -8.90
CA LEU A 233 -24.70 -17.64 -10.08
C LEU A 233 -24.66 -16.70 -11.28
N LYS A 234 -23.48 -16.45 -11.84
CA LYS A 234 -23.32 -15.90 -13.19
C LYS A 234 -23.37 -17.06 -14.18
N LEU A 235 -24.16 -16.91 -15.23
CA LEU A 235 -24.08 -17.74 -16.43
C LEU A 235 -23.56 -16.86 -17.56
N GLU A 236 -22.52 -17.32 -18.25
CA GLU A 236 -21.92 -16.61 -19.37
C GLU A 236 -22.00 -17.47 -20.63
N MET A 237 -22.57 -16.91 -21.69
CA MET A 237 -22.91 -17.62 -22.92
C MET A 237 -22.76 -16.69 -24.11
N GLU A 238 -22.08 -17.17 -25.14
CA GLU A 238 -21.87 -16.44 -26.40
C GLU A 238 -23.07 -16.64 -27.33
N LEU A 239 -23.50 -15.58 -28.02
CA LEU A 239 -24.75 -15.54 -28.80
C LEU A 239 -24.50 -15.00 -30.20
N SER A 240 -25.07 -15.70 -31.20
CA SER A 240 -24.94 -15.34 -32.62
C SER A 240 -26.22 -14.73 -33.21
N SER A 241 -27.39 -14.98 -32.61
CA SER A 241 -28.69 -14.45 -33.03
C SER A 241 -29.76 -14.57 -31.93
N PHE A 242 -30.96 -14.05 -32.17
CA PHE A 242 -32.10 -14.20 -31.26
C PHE A 242 -32.63 -15.65 -31.23
N ASP A 243 -32.73 -16.32 -32.38
CA ASP A 243 -33.07 -17.75 -32.46
C ASP A 243 -32.09 -18.64 -31.68
N ASP A 244 -30.80 -18.29 -31.71
CA ASP A 244 -29.74 -18.96 -30.97
C ASP A 244 -29.91 -18.73 -29.44
N PHE A 245 -30.26 -17.51 -29.03
CA PHE A 245 -30.64 -17.20 -27.65
C PHE A 245 -31.83 -18.04 -27.16
N GLU A 246 -32.92 -18.14 -27.92
CA GLU A 246 -34.07 -18.98 -27.56
C GLU A 246 -33.70 -20.47 -27.41
N LYS A 247 -32.93 -21.01 -28.36
CA LYS A 247 -32.49 -22.42 -28.34
C LYS A 247 -31.62 -22.71 -27.11
N LYS A 248 -30.70 -21.80 -26.78
CA LYS A 248 -29.83 -21.90 -25.61
C LYS A 248 -30.60 -21.74 -24.29
N LEU A 249 -31.59 -20.84 -24.23
CA LEU A 249 -32.50 -20.70 -23.08
C LEU A 249 -33.32 -21.98 -22.82
N LYS A 250 -33.84 -22.61 -23.88
CA LYS A 250 -34.59 -23.88 -23.76
C LYS A 250 -33.72 -24.99 -23.18
N LEU A 251 -32.44 -25.09 -23.58
CA LEU A 251 -31.48 -26.03 -22.98
C LEU A 251 -31.14 -25.68 -21.52
N LEU A 252 -30.97 -24.41 -21.18
CA LEU A 252 -30.78 -23.96 -19.80
C LEU A 252 -31.98 -24.28 -18.88
N SER A 253 -33.21 -24.23 -19.39
CA SER A 253 -34.41 -24.55 -18.62
C SER A 253 -34.43 -25.99 -18.07
N GLN A 254 -33.74 -26.91 -18.76
CA GLN A 254 -33.61 -28.31 -18.34
C GLN A 254 -32.69 -28.47 -17.12
N VAL A 255 -31.67 -27.61 -16.96
CA VAL A 255 -30.79 -27.60 -15.77
C VAL A 255 -31.55 -27.07 -14.55
N ASN A 256 -32.40 -26.05 -14.74
CA ASN A 256 -33.18 -25.42 -13.66
C ASN A 256 -34.13 -26.42 -12.97
N LEU A 257 -34.70 -27.37 -13.72
CA LEU A 257 -35.56 -28.44 -13.17
C LEU A 257 -34.82 -29.41 -12.24
N ASN A 258 -33.50 -29.54 -12.39
CA ASN A 258 -32.67 -30.33 -11.47
C ASN A 258 -32.24 -29.48 -10.26
N MET A 259 -31.83 -28.23 -10.49
CA MET A 259 -31.47 -27.27 -9.42
C MET A 259 -32.61 -26.92 -8.44
N GLN A 260 -33.87 -27.21 -8.79
CA GLN A 260 -35.01 -27.05 -7.87
C GLN A 260 -35.30 -28.30 -7.01
N LYS A 261 -34.64 -29.43 -7.24
CA LYS A 261 -34.78 -30.65 -6.42
C LYS A 261 -33.73 -30.79 -5.31
N GLU A 262 -32.64 -30.04 -5.41
CA GLU A 262 -31.55 -30.03 -4.45
C GLU A 262 -31.56 -28.66 -3.75
N GLU A 263 -31.51 -28.65 -2.41
CA GLU A 263 -31.66 -27.44 -1.57
C GLU A 263 -30.40 -26.54 -1.59
N LEU A 264 -30.01 -26.09 -2.78
CA LEU A 264 -28.81 -25.28 -3.03
C LEU A 264 -29.01 -23.77 -2.81
N TRP A 265 -30.23 -23.37 -2.45
CA TRP A 265 -30.64 -21.98 -2.19
C TRP A 265 -31.06 -21.78 -0.72
N PRO A 266 -30.10 -21.52 0.18
CA PRO A 266 -30.35 -21.06 1.55
C PRO A 266 -30.64 -19.55 1.63
#